data_AF-A0A4U0YTH1-F1
#
_entry.id   AF-A0A4U0YTH1-F1
#
_cell.length_a   1.000
_cell.length_b   1.000
_cell.length_c   1.000
_cell.angle_alpha   90.00
_cell.angle_beta   90.00
_cell.angle_gamma   90.00
#
_symmetry.space_group_name_H-M   'P 1'
#
loop_
_entity.id
_entity.type
_entity.pdbx_description
1 polymer ?
#
loop_
_entity_poly.entity_id
_entity_poly.type
_entity_poly.pdbx_seq_one_letter_code
_entity_poly.pdbx_strand_id
1 'polypeptide(L)'
;GWRAQGGRLAGWWWRSLGELHFAREAVGPVVDLHHRVQQPGSPDPRRIGTFLDNAVPMDFEGKVIPVLSASDRCLLAAISVVKALFGREPCAGYLMDLRTSLALLSPDEAEALPRLAAEQGLTETLNFASHAVDAVFAGLSARSFAIGGNPLPLPADKLRRMLVTPWDAGIDWPRRRSVLWALCGRAPLRYARETARAARSEAYRRSLSLALSRQATTAEGSRP
;
A
#
# COMPACT_ATOMS: atom_id res chain seq x y z
N GLY A 1 4.96 -27.50 9.27
CA GLY A 1 4.92 -26.29 10.14
C GLY A 1 4.78 -25.03 9.29
N TRP A 2 4.82 -23.83 9.87
CA TRP A 2 4.95 -22.57 9.11
C TRP A 2 6.41 -22.35 8.70
N ARG A 3 6.66 -22.01 7.44
CA ARG A 3 8.00 -21.71 6.91
C ARG A 3 8.04 -20.28 6.40
N ALA A 4 9.06 -19.53 6.82
CA ALA A 4 9.32 -18.20 6.30
C ALA A 4 9.65 -18.28 4.80
N GLN A 5 9.02 -17.42 4.03
CA GLN A 5 9.19 -17.24 2.60
C GLN A 5 10.06 -16.00 2.33
N GLY A 6 10.68 -15.93 1.15
CA GLY A 6 11.53 -14.80 0.73
C GLY A 6 13.02 -15.13 0.63
N GLY A 7 13.43 -16.31 1.10
CA GLY A 7 14.76 -16.88 0.88
C GLY A 7 15.90 -15.88 1.12
N ARG A 8 16.80 -15.75 0.15
CA ARG A 8 17.98 -14.89 0.22
C ARG A 8 17.68 -13.38 0.13
N LEU A 9 16.44 -12.98 -0.16
CA LEU A 9 15.98 -11.59 -0.14
C LEU A 9 15.25 -11.23 1.16
N ALA A 10 15.09 -12.16 2.11
CA ALA A 10 14.35 -11.93 3.35
C ALA A 10 14.82 -10.68 4.11
N GLY A 11 16.14 -10.39 4.11
CA GLY A 11 16.68 -9.17 4.71
C GLY A 11 16.17 -7.88 4.05
N TRP A 12 15.98 -7.87 2.72
CA TRP A 12 15.40 -6.74 2.00
C TRP A 12 13.91 -6.60 2.25
N TRP A 13 13.15 -7.71 2.22
CA TRP A 13 11.73 -7.74 2.57
C TRP A 13 11.49 -7.14 3.96
N TRP A 14 12.23 -7.64 4.96
CA TRP A 14 12.09 -7.15 6.33
C TRP A 14 12.52 -5.69 6.52
N ARG A 15 13.69 -5.29 6.00
CA ARG A 15 14.24 -3.94 6.28
C ARG A 15 13.60 -2.84 5.42
N SER A 16 13.26 -3.16 4.18
CA SER A 16 12.77 -2.17 3.21
C SER A 16 11.26 -2.10 3.16
N LEU A 17 10.60 -3.26 3.05
CA LEU A 17 9.15 -3.36 2.89
C LEU A 17 8.46 -3.50 4.25
N GLY A 18 9.16 -4.07 5.23
CA GLY A 18 8.62 -4.31 6.55
C GLY A 18 7.71 -5.53 6.62
N GLU A 19 7.94 -6.50 5.73
CA GLU A 19 7.07 -7.65 5.49
C GLU A 19 7.83 -8.97 5.68
N LEU A 20 7.17 -9.96 6.28
CA LEU A 20 7.61 -11.36 6.35
C LEU A 20 6.44 -12.27 6.00
N HIS A 21 6.63 -13.10 4.98
CA HIS A 21 5.60 -14.01 4.49
C HIS A 21 5.86 -15.40 5.09
N PHE A 22 4.83 -16.06 5.58
CA PHE A 22 4.90 -17.42 6.11
C PHE A 22 3.88 -18.29 5.38
N ALA A 23 4.31 -19.44 4.86
CA ALA A 23 3.40 -20.41 4.28
C ALA A 23 3.51 -21.75 4.99
N ARG A 24 2.43 -22.51 4.99
CA ARG A 24 2.44 -23.91 5.43
C ARG A 24 2.94 -24.79 4.27
N GLU A 25 3.65 -25.87 4.58
CA GLU A 25 4.21 -26.78 3.56
C GLU A 25 3.15 -27.52 2.72
N ALA A 26 1.97 -27.74 3.30
CA ALA A 26 0.79 -28.23 2.61
C ALA A 26 -0.10 -27.06 2.18
N VAL A 27 -1.05 -27.31 1.26
CA VAL A 27 -2.11 -26.35 0.90
C VAL A 27 -2.75 -25.81 2.18
N GLY A 28 -2.76 -24.48 2.32
CA GLY A 28 -3.16 -23.80 3.54
C GLY A 28 -2.97 -22.29 3.44
N PRO A 29 -3.40 -21.55 4.47
CA PRO A 29 -3.29 -20.10 4.47
C PRO A 29 -1.83 -19.65 4.40
N VAL A 30 -1.62 -18.45 3.87
CA VAL A 30 -0.38 -17.68 3.97
C VAL A 30 -0.61 -16.62 5.04
N VAL A 31 0.39 -16.41 5.90
CA VAL A 31 0.37 -15.38 6.94
C VAL A 31 1.46 -14.38 6.64
N ASP A 32 1.06 -13.14 6.42
CA ASP A 32 1.97 -12.04 6.16
C ASP A 32 2.04 -11.14 7.40
N LEU A 33 3.25 -11.01 7.95
CA LEU A 33 3.53 -10.16 9.10
C LEU A 33 4.09 -8.83 8.60
N HIS A 34 3.43 -7.74 9.00
CA HIS A 34 3.78 -6.39 8.60
C HIS A 34 4.15 -5.55 9.82
N HIS A 35 5.33 -4.94 9.84
CA HIS A 35 5.65 -3.82 10.75
C HIS A 35 5.71 -2.47 10.02
N ARG A 36 5.55 -2.50 8.69
CA ARG A 36 5.26 -1.35 7.84
C ARG A 36 4.18 -1.74 6.84
N VAL A 37 3.41 -0.75 6.42
CA VAL A 37 2.31 -0.95 5.47
C VAL A 37 2.64 -0.44 4.07
N GLN A 38 3.61 0.48 3.94
CA GLN A 38 3.94 1.14 2.68
C GLN A 38 5.28 0.69 2.08
N GLN A 39 5.31 0.55 0.76
CA GLN A 39 6.53 0.24 0.01
C GLN A 39 7.36 1.50 -0.27
N PRO A 40 8.70 1.41 -0.22
CA PRO A 40 9.58 2.51 -0.65
C PRO A 40 9.20 3.03 -2.03
N GLY A 41 9.10 4.35 -2.17
CA GLY A 41 8.64 5.00 -3.41
C GLY A 41 7.20 5.47 -3.38
N SER A 42 6.53 5.32 -2.24
CA SER A 42 5.22 5.91 -1.93
C SER A 42 5.24 6.47 -0.50
N PRO A 43 4.41 7.48 -0.16
CA PRO A 43 4.51 8.15 1.13
C PRO A 43 4.14 7.24 2.29
N ASP A 44 5.04 7.10 3.27
CA ASP A 44 4.84 6.26 4.45
C ASP A 44 3.99 6.99 5.52
N PRO A 45 3.19 6.27 6.32
CA PRO A 45 2.54 6.86 7.48
C PRO A 45 3.58 7.34 8.50
N ARG A 46 3.34 8.50 9.12
CA ARG A 46 4.29 9.06 10.11
C ARG A 46 4.38 8.25 11.40
N ARG A 47 3.28 7.62 11.84
CA ARG A 47 3.19 6.90 13.12
C ARG A 47 2.56 5.52 12.91
N ILE A 48 3.33 4.59 12.34
CA ILE A 48 2.80 3.26 11.99
C ILE A 48 2.20 2.48 13.17
N GLY A 49 2.76 2.62 14.38
CA GLY A 49 2.28 1.93 15.58
C GLY A 49 0.83 2.24 15.94
N THR A 50 0.34 3.43 15.57
CA THR A 50 -1.04 3.85 15.88
C THR A 50 -2.12 2.97 15.24
N PHE A 51 -1.83 2.28 14.12
CA PHE A 51 -2.76 1.30 13.55
C PHE A 51 -3.02 0.14 14.51
N LEU A 52 -2.04 -0.21 15.35
CA LEU A 52 -2.17 -1.23 16.38
C LEU A 52 -2.69 -0.64 17.69
N ASP A 53 -2.22 0.55 18.07
CA ASP A 53 -2.66 1.22 19.31
C ASP A 53 -4.17 1.52 19.29
N ASN A 54 -4.73 1.78 18.11
CA ASN A 54 -6.16 2.04 17.89
C ASN A 54 -6.97 0.77 17.56
N ALA A 55 -6.38 -0.42 17.68
CA ALA A 55 -7.09 -1.65 17.35
C ALA A 55 -8.35 -1.80 18.24
N VAL A 56 -9.44 -2.22 17.62
CA VAL A 56 -10.73 -2.44 18.26
C VAL A 56 -11.00 -3.94 18.38
N PRO A 57 -11.71 -4.39 19.43
CA PRO A 57 -12.10 -5.78 19.55
C PRO A 57 -13.15 -6.17 18.50
N MET A 58 -13.04 -7.37 17.94
CA MET A 58 -14.06 -7.99 17.11
C MET A 58 -14.33 -9.41 17.61
N ASP A 59 -15.60 -9.72 17.84
CA ASP A 59 -16.04 -11.07 18.18
C ASP A 59 -16.04 -11.95 16.93
N PHE A 60 -15.36 -13.09 16.99
CA PHE A 60 -15.31 -14.08 15.94
C PHE A 60 -15.21 -15.49 16.53
N GLU A 61 -16.20 -16.35 16.28
CA GLU A 61 -16.24 -17.74 16.75
C GLU A 61 -15.98 -17.89 18.26
N GLY A 62 -16.59 -17.02 19.07
CA GLY A 62 -16.44 -17.03 20.54
C GLY A 62 -15.08 -16.52 21.03
N LYS A 63 -14.28 -15.90 20.17
CA LYS A 63 -13.01 -15.25 20.51
C LYS A 63 -13.07 -13.77 20.23
N VAL A 64 -12.40 -12.98 21.06
CA VAL A 64 -12.17 -11.56 20.81
C VAL A 64 -10.83 -11.40 20.10
N ILE A 65 -10.85 -10.87 18.88
CA ILE A 65 -9.65 -10.66 18.06
C ILE A 65 -9.47 -9.15 17.85
N PRO A 66 -8.27 -8.57 18.09
CA PRO A 66 -8.01 -7.18 17.77
C PRO A 66 -7.97 -7.00 16.25
N VAL A 67 -8.71 -6.01 15.75
CA VAL A 67 -8.76 -5.64 14.34
C VAL A 67 -8.57 -4.13 14.19
N LEU A 68 -8.22 -3.66 12.99
CA LEU A 68 -8.12 -2.23 12.74
C LEU A 68 -9.44 -1.51 13.02
N SER A 69 -9.35 -0.29 13.56
CA SER A 69 -10.48 0.63 13.64
C SER A 69 -11.06 0.91 12.24
N ALA A 70 -12.31 1.38 12.15
CA ALA A 70 -12.94 1.64 10.86
C ALA A 70 -12.18 2.72 10.06
N SER A 71 -11.70 3.77 10.72
CA SER A 71 -10.87 4.82 10.12
C SER A 71 -9.51 4.29 9.64
N ASP A 72 -8.86 3.43 10.43
CA ASP A 72 -7.57 2.84 10.04
C ASP A 72 -7.71 1.84 8.88
N ARG A 73 -8.84 1.12 8.78
CA ARG A 73 -9.15 0.30 7.60
C ARG A 73 -9.22 1.15 6.33
N CYS A 74 -9.84 2.34 6.41
CA CYS A 74 -9.90 3.26 5.27
C CYS A 74 -8.49 3.72 4.85
N LEU A 75 -7.64 4.09 5.80
CA LEU A 75 -6.27 4.50 5.51
C LEU A 75 -5.44 3.34 4.93
N LEU A 76 -5.57 2.13 5.48
CA LEU A 76 -4.86 0.97 4.97
C LEU A 76 -5.32 0.59 3.55
N ALA A 77 -6.63 0.60 3.29
CA ALA A 77 -7.15 0.35 1.95
C ALA A 77 -6.66 1.41 0.93
N ALA A 78 -6.64 2.70 1.33
CA ALA A 78 -6.08 3.77 0.50
C ALA A 78 -4.58 3.58 0.21
N ILE A 79 -3.81 3.11 1.19
CA ILE A 79 -2.40 2.72 1.02
C ILE A 79 -2.29 1.58 0.01
N SER A 80 -3.09 0.53 0.13
CA SER A 80 -3.09 -0.61 -0.80
C SER A 80 -3.43 -0.20 -2.24
N VAL A 81 -4.38 0.72 -2.44
CA VAL A 81 -4.69 1.30 -3.75
C VAL A 81 -3.47 2.00 -4.35
N VAL A 82 -2.77 2.82 -3.55
CA VAL A 82 -1.55 3.50 -4.01
C VAL A 82 -0.41 2.51 -4.28
N LYS A 83 -0.23 1.47 -3.45
CA LYS A 83 0.75 0.40 -3.72
C LYS A 83 0.49 -0.24 -5.07
N ALA A 84 -0.75 -0.63 -5.33
CA ALA A 84 -1.13 -1.25 -6.59
C ALA A 84 -0.95 -0.30 -7.79
N LEU A 85 -1.26 0.99 -7.65
CA LEU A 85 -0.96 2.01 -8.66
C LEU A 85 0.54 2.05 -9.01
N PHE A 86 1.41 2.04 -8.00
CA PHE A 86 2.85 2.00 -8.22
C PHE A 86 3.32 0.65 -8.78
N GLY A 87 2.70 -0.46 -8.38
CA GLY A 87 2.97 -1.80 -8.91
C GLY A 87 2.46 -2.02 -10.33
N ARG A 88 1.52 -1.19 -10.80
CA ARG A 88 0.68 -1.44 -11.98
C ARG A 88 -0.08 -2.76 -11.85
N GLU A 89 -0.66 -2.97 -10.68
CA GLU A 89 -1.41 -4.17 -10.32
C GLU A 89 -2.91 -3.85 -10.25
N PRO A 90 -3.79 -4.78 -10.64
CA PRO A 90 -5.23 -4.58 -10.54
C PRO A 90 -5.62 -4.43 -9.06
N CYS A 91 -6.44 -3.43 -8.74
CA CYS A 91 -6.75 -3.08 -7.36
C CYS A 91 -8.25 -2.87 -7.08
N ALA A 92 -9.12 -3.43 -7.93
CA ALA A 92 -10.57 -3.33 -7.74
C ALA A 92 -11.04 -3.86 -6.38
N GLY A 93 -10.38 -4.90 -5.84
CA GLY A 93 -10.63 -5.41 -4.49
C GLY A 93 -10.37 -4.36 -3.41
N TYR A 94 -9.19 -3.72 -3.40
CA TYR A 94 -8.86 -2.67 -2.43
C TYR A 94 -9.78 -1.45 -2.55
N LEU A 95 -10.21 -1.12 -3.77
CA LEU A 95 -11.19 -0.06 -3.98
C LEU A 95 -12.55 -0.45 -3.40
N MET A 96 -13.00 -1.71 -3.55
CA MET A 96 -14.22 -2.21 -2.93
C MET A 96 -14.12 -2.20 -1.40
N ASP A 97 -12.98 -2.58 -0.84
CA ASP A 97 -12.72 -2.55 0.61
C ASP A 97 -12.79 -1.12 1.14
N LEU A 98 -12.15 -0.17 0.45
CA LEU A 98 -12.20 1.25 0.81
C LEU A 98 -13.64 1.79 0.71
N ARG A 99 -14.30 1.52 -0.41
CA ARG A 99 -15.68 1.92 -0.72
C ARG A 99 -16.66 1.36 0.32
N THR A 100 -16.42 0.17 0.86
CA THR A 100 -17.24 -0.44 1.92
C THR A 100 -16.90 0.15 3.28
N SER A 101 -15.60 0.23 3.62
CA SER A 101 -15.13 0.76 4.90
C SER A 101 -15.60 2.20 5.13
N LEU A 102 -15.48 3.05 4.12
CA LEU A 102 -15.91 4.45 4.23
C LEU A 102 -17.43 4.59 4.42
N ALA A 103 -18.23 3.62 3.97
CA ALA A 103 -19.69 3.65 4.14
C ALA A 103 -20.17 3.07 5.46
N LEU A 104 -19.29 2.40 6.19
CA LEU A 104 -19.54 1.87 7.52
C LEU A 104 -19.06 2.83 8.62
N LEU A 105 -18.44 3.96 8.27
CA LEU A 105 -18.06 4.97 9.23
C LEU A 105 -19.30 5.59 9.88
N SER A 106 -19.27 5.72 11.20
CA SER A 106 -20.17 6.63 11.91
C SER A 106 -19.91 8.09 11.49
N PRO A 107 -20.86 9.01 11.73
CA PRO A 107 -20.67 10.43 11.46
C PRO A 107 -19.39 11.00 12.09
N ASP A 108 -19.13 10.67 13.35
CA ASP A 108 -17.94 11.14 14.10
C ASP A 108 -16.64 10.60 13.49
N GLU A 109 -16.62 9.34 13.07
CA GLU A 109 -15.46 8.74 12.40
C GLU A 109 -15.22 9.36 11.02
N ALA A 110 -16.29 9.61 10.27
CA ALA A 110 -16.21 10.27 8.96
C ALA A 110 -15.66 11.70 9.09
N GLU A 111 -16.09 12.45 10.10
CA GLU A 111 -15.57 13.79 10.40
C GLU A 111 -14.11 13.76 10.86
N ALA A 112 -13.72 12.75 11.65
CA ALA A 112 -12.35 12.61 12.16
C ALA A 112 -11.33 12.10 11.12
N LEU A 113 -11.77 11.38 10.09
CA LEU A 113 -10.89 10.71 9.13
C LEU A 113 -9.89 11.65 8.42
N PRO A 114 -10.26 12.85 7.92
CA PRO A 114 -9.29 13.80 7.34
C PRO A 114 -8.19 14.21 8.30
N ARG A 115 -8.54 14.45 9.56
CA ARG A 115 -7.58 14.82 10.60
C ARG A 115 -6.62 13.67 10.85
N LEU A 116 -7.14 12.44 10.98
CA LEU A 116 -6.31 11.24 11.12
C LEU A 116 -5.37 11.07 9.91
N ALA A 117 -5.88 11.22 8.69
CA ALA A 117 -5.06 11.19 7.47
C ALA A 117 -3.97 12.27 7.50
N ALA A 118 -4.29 13.51 7.88
CA ALA A 118 -3.33 14.60 7.97
C ALA A 118 -2.24 14.35 9.01
N GLU A 119 -2.60 13.81 10.18
CA GLU A 119 -1.66 13.42 11.23
C GLU A 119 -0.69 12.34 10.74
N GLN A 120 -1.20 11.33 10.01
CA GLN A 120 -0.37 10.29 9.37
C GLN A 120 0.39 10.78 8.13
N GLY A 121 0.09 11.98 7.63
CA GLY A 121 0.60 12.46 6.34
C GLY A 121 -0.04 11.77 5.13
N LEU A 122 -1.16 11.07 5.28
CA LEU A 122 -1.83 10.32 4.23
C LEU A 122 -2.97 11.09 3.55
N THR A 123 -3.10 12.40 3.76
CA THR A 123 -4.16 13.22 3.15
C THR A 123 -4.28 13.00 1.64
N GLU A 124 -3.18 13.14 0.90
CA GLU A 124 -3.21 12.96 -0.56
C GLU A 124 -3.44 11.49 -0.97
N THR A 125 -2.95 10.54 -0.17
CA THR A 125 -3.20 9.10 -0.37
C THR A 125 -4.71 8.82 -0.27
N LEU A 126 -5.36 9.31 0.78
CA LEU A 126 -6.79 9.15 1.00
C LEU A 126 -7.60 9.88 -0.07
N ASN A 127 -7.24 11.12 -0.42
CA ASN A 127 -7.90 11.88 -1.47
C ASN A 127 -7.81 11.15 -2.81
N PHE A 128 -6.61 10.74 -3.23
CA PHE A 128 -6.42 9.97 -4.46
C PHE A 128 -7.29 8.71 -4.48
N ALA A 129 -7.24 7.90 -3.41
CA ALA A 129 -7.97 6.64 -3.35
C ALA A 129 -9.49 6.85 -3.32
N SER A 130 -9.97 7.94 -2.71
CA SER A 130 -11.40 8.32 -2.74
C SER A 130 -11.85 8.69 -4.15
N HIS A 131 -11.10 9.54 -4.86
CA HIS A 131 -11.37 9.88 -6.27
C HIS A 131 -11.28 8.65 -7.19
N ALA A 132 -10.39 7.71 -6.87
CA ALA A 132 -10.29 6.43 -7.57
C ALA A 132 -11.52 5.53 -7.38
N VAL A 133 -12.09 5.51 -6.17
CA VAL A 133 -13.37 4.84 -5.89
C VAL A 133 -14.47 5.45 -6.76
N ASP A 134 -14.58 6.76 -6.82
CA ASP A 134 -15.61 7.44 -7.62
C ASP A 134 -15.45 7.15 -9.13
N ALA A 135 -14.21 7.10 -9.63
CA ALA A 135 -13.93 6.79 -11.03
C ALA A 135 -14.30 5.35 -11.42
N VAL A 136 -14.14 4.39 -10.52
CA VAL A 136 -14.42 2.97 -10.77
C VAL A 136 -15.91 2.64 -10.55
N PHE A 137 -16.53 3.24 -9.54
CA PHE A 137 -17.91 2.96 -9.14
C PHE A 137 -18.89 4.09 -9.52
N ALA A 138 -18.58 4.81 -10.60
CA ALA A 138 -19.43 5.87 -11.13
C ALA A 138 -20.88 5.37 -11.34
N GLY A 139 -21.85 6.18 -10.91
CA GLY A 139 -23.27 5.85 -10.99
C GLY A 139 -23.84 5.09 -9.78
N LEU A 140 -23.01 4.68 -8.82
CA LEU A 140 -23.49 4.28 -7.50
C LEU A 140 -23.79 5.52 -6.65
N SER A 141 -24.66 5.37 -5.65
CA SER A 141 -25.05 6.44 -4.72
C SER A 141 -23.84 7.20 -4.18
N ALA A 142 -23.89 8.53 -4.26
CA ALA A 142 -22.88 9.42 -3.72
C ALA A 142 -22.69 9.13 -2.22
N ARG A 143 -21.43 9.13 -1.78
CA ARG A 143 -21.07 8.98 -0.37
C ARG A 143 -20.07 10.07 -0.01
N SER A 144 -19.89 10.32 1.29
CA SER A 144 -18.97 11.34 1.81
C SER A 144 -17.51 10.93 1.63
N PHE A 145 -17.04 10.85 0.38
CA PHE A 145 -15.65 10.52 0.05
C PHE A 145 -14.98 11.74 -0.58
N ALA A 146 -13.65 11.83 -0.45
CA ALA A 146 -12.81 12.93 -0.96
C ALA A 146 -13.11 14.31 -0.35
N ILE A 147 -12.65 14.52 0.88
CA ILE A 147 -12.77 15.82 1.59
C ILE A 147 -11.78 16.86 1.02
N GLY A 148 -10.83 16.43 0.18
CA GLY A 148 -9.92 17.30 -0.56
C GLY A 148 -9.88 17.05 -2.07
N GLY A 149 -9.17 17.94 -2.77
CA GLY A 149 -8.97 17.83 -4.22
C GLY A 149 -8.18 16.59 -4.62
N ASN A 150 -8.40 16.12 -5.86
CA ASN A 150 -7.64 15.00 -6.41
C ASN A 150 -6.18 15.42 -6.64
N PRO A 151 -5.18 14.81 -5.97
CA PRO A 151 -3.77 15.16 -6.18
C PRO A 151 -3.28 14.86 -7.61
N LEU A 152 -3.93 13.91 -8.29
CA LEU A 152 -3.64 13.46 -9.65
C LEU A 152 -4.89 13.65 -10.52
N PRO A 153 -5.11 14.84 -11.10
CA PRO A 153 -6.32 15.17 -11.87
C PRO A 153 -6.33 14.46 -13.23
N LEU A 154 -6.44 13.14 -13.19
CA LEU A 154 -6.59 12.27 -14.34
C LEU A 154 -8.08 12.14 -14.70
N PRO A 155 -8.44 12.02 -15.98
CA PRO A 155 -9.78 11.66 -16.39
C PRO A 155 -10.24 10.34 -15.71
N ALA A 156 -11.52 10.28 -15.31
CA ALA A 156 -12.05 9.14 -14.56
C ALA A 156 -11.96 7.81 -15.32
N ASP A 157 -12.16 7.84 -16.65
CA ASP A 157 -12.00 6.67 -17.52
C ASP A 157 -10.54 6.18 -17.56
N LYS A 158 -9.58 7.11 -17.64
CA LYS A 158 -8.15 6.80 -17.56
C LYS A 158 -7.79 6.19 -16.21
N LEU A 159 -8.28 6.78 -15.12
CA LEU A 159 -8.04 6.28 -13.77
C LEU A 159 -8.64 4.87 -13.59
N ARG A 160 -9.86 4.64 -14.08
CA ARG A 160 -10.50 3.30 -14.05
C ARG A 160 -9.67 2.26 -14.81
N ARG A 161 -9.19 2.57 -16.02
CA ARG A 161 -8.31 1.65 -16.79
C ARG A 161 -7.02 1.34 -16.04
N MET A 162 -6.39 2.35 -15.46
CA MET A 162 -5.16 2.18 -14.66
C MET A 162 -5.34 1.26 -13.45
N LEU A 163 -6.52 1.26 -12.82
CA LEU A 163 -6.75 0.55 -11.55
C LEU A 163 -7.41 -0.82 -11.73
N VAL A 164 -8.17 -1.01 -12.82
CA VAL A 164 -8.89 -2.26 -13.08
C VAL A 164 -8.19 -3.12 -14.11
N THR A 165 -7.61 -2.51 -15.14
CA THR A 165 -6.97 -3.22 -16.27
C THR A 165 -5.55 -2.68 -16.54
N PRO A 166 -4.64 -2.66 -15.55
CA PRO A 166 -3.33 -2.04 -15.70
C PRO A 166 -2.41 -2.70 -16.74
N TRP A 167 -2.74 -3.92 -17.19
CA TRP A 167 -2.03 -4.64 -18.25
C TRP A 167 -2.35 -4.11 -19.65
N ASP A 168 -3.33 -3.23 -19.81
CA ASP A 168 -3.66 -2.61 -21.09
C ASP A 168 -2.50 -1.70 -21.58
N ALA A 169 -1.91 -2.08 -22.72
CA ALA A 169 -0.77 -1.40 -23.32
C ALA A 169 -1.07 0.04 -23.77
N GLY A 170 -2.35 0.40 -23.98
CA GLY A 170 -2.77 1.73 -24.40
C GLY A 170 -2.84 2.77 -23.27
N ILE A 171 -2.47 2.40 -22.03
CA ILE A 171 -2.49 3.32 -20.89
C ILE A 171 -1.24 4.20 -20.91
N ASP A 172 -1.44 5.50 -21.08
CA ASP A 172 -0.40 6.51 -20.86
C ASP A 172 -0.20 6.76 -19.35
N TRP A 173 0.78 6.10 -18.74
CA TRP A 173 1.04 6.19 -17.32
C TRP A 173 1.74 7.49 -16.92
N PRO A 174 1.29 8.18 -15.85
CA PRO A 174 2.04 9.30 -15.29
C PRO A 174 3.42 8.84 -14.80
N ARG A 175 4.41 9.74 -14.90
CA ARG A 175 5.75 9.45 -14.41
C ARG A 175 5.71 9.20 -12.89
N ARG A 176 6.33 8.12 -12.42
CA ARG A 176 6.39 7.76 -10.98
C ARG A 176 6.79 8.93 -10.07
N ARG A 177 7.78 9.74 -10.48
CA ARG A 177 8.21 10.93 -9.73
C ARG A 177 7.10 11.98 -9.57
N SER A 178 6.26 12.15 -10.59
CA SER A 178 5.13 13.09 -10.57
C SER A 178 4.02 12.58 -9.65
N VAL A 179 3.76 11.26 -9.70
CA VAL A 179 2.83 10.58 -8.77
C VAL A 179 3.29 10.75 -7.33
N LEU A 180 4.55 10.42 -7.03
CA LEU A 180 5.11 10.57 -5.69
C LEU A 180 5.11 12.03 -5.23
N TRP A 181 5.47 12.98 -6.10
CA TRP A 181 5.43 14.41 -5.79
C TRP A 181 4.03 14.87 -5.37
N ALA A 182 3.00 14.47 -6.12
CA ALA A 182 1.62 14.78 -5.82
C ALA A 182 1.17 14.14 -4.49
N LEU A 183 1.44 12.85 -4.28
CA LEU A 183 1.06 12.14 -3.06
C LEU A 183 1.83 12.61 -1.81
N CYS A 184 3.00 13.22 -1.97
CA CYS A 184 3.69 13.91 -0.89
C CYS A 184 3.05 15.27 -0.53
N GLY A 185 1.97 15.68 -1.19
CA GLY A 185 1.33 17.00 -1.00
C GLY A 185 2.16 18.12 -1.60
N ARG A 186 3.00 17.83 -2.60
CA ARG A 186 3.95 18.78 -3.18
C ARG A 186 4.87 19.42 -2.11
N ALA A 187 5.17 18.67 -1.04
CA ALA A 187 6.06 19.09 0.04
C ALA A 187 7.52 18.65 -0.25
N PRO A 188 8.46 19.58 -0.52
CA PRO A 188 9.83 19.25 -0.97
C PRO A 188 10.58 18.31 -0.02
N LEU A 189 10.59 18.62 1.28
CA LEU A 189 11.32 17.84 2.28
C LEU A 189 10.78 16.42 2.40
N ARG A 190 9.47 16.25 2.32
CA ARG A 190 8.83 14.94 2.37
C ARG A 190 9.17 14.14 1.12
N TYR A 191 9.02 14.74 -0.05
CA TYR A 191 9.36 14.10 -1.32
C TYR A 191 10.82 13.65 -1.38
N ALA A 192 11.76 14.50 -0.91
CA ALA A 192 13.17 14.16 -0.84
C ALA A 192 13.42 12.96 0.09
N ARG A 193 12.79 12.93 1.27
CA ARG A 193 12.87 11.80 2.22
C ARG A 193 12.37 10.49 1.60
N GLU A 194 11.21 10.51 0.96
CA GLU A 194 10.64 9.30 0.34
C GLU A 194 11.47 8.83 -0.88
N THR A 195 11.98 9.76 -1.66
CA THR A 195 12.89 9.46 -2.79
C THR A 195 14.18 8.83 -2.29
N ALA A 196 14.78 9.36 -1.22
CA ALA A 196 15.99 8.80 -0.62
C ALA A 196 15.74 7.40 -0.03
N ARG A 197 14.58 7.18 0.61
CA ARG A 197 14.16 5.86 1.10
C ARG A 197 14.04 4.86 -0.05
N ALA A 198 13.39 5.25 -1.15
CA ALA A 198 13.25 4.41 -2.34
C ALA A 198 14.63 4.05 -2.94
N ALA A 199 15.51 5.04 -3.10
CA ALA A 199 16.86 4.82 -3.62
C ALA A 199 17.68 3.87 -2.74
N ARG A 200 17.61 4.05 -1.40
CA ARG A 200 18.30 3.17 -0.44
C ARG A 200 17.78 1.74 -0.50
N SER A 201 16.46 1.57 -0.59
CA SER A 201 15.85 0.24 -0.71
C SER A 201 16.31 -0.47 -1.98
N GLU A 202 16.33 0.23 -3.12
CA GLU A 202 16.75 -0.34 -4.40
C GLU A 202 18.25 -0.67 -4.41
N ALA A 203 19.10 0.19 -3.83
CA ALA A 203 20.53 -0.09 -3.67
C ALA A 203 20.77 -1.35 -2.84
N TYR A 204 20.03 -1.51 -1.73
CA TYR A 204 20.13 -2.70 -0.90
C TYR A 204 19.67 -3.97 -1.64
N ARG A 205 18.54 -3.89 -2.37
CA ARG A 205 18.06 -5.00 -3.21
C ARG A 205 19.13 -5.45 -4.21
N ARG A 206 19.71 -4.50 -4.94
CA ARG A 206 20.77 -4.78 -5.93
C ARG A 206 22.00 -5.40 -5.30
N SER A 207 22.44 -4.93 -4.15
CA SER A 207 23.60 -5.51 -3.46
C SER A 207 23.40 -6.98 -3.10
N LEU A 208 22.18 -7.35 -2.66
CA LEU A 208 21.84 -8.74 -2.37
C LEU A 208 21.81 -9.53 -3.67
N SER A 209 21.12 -9.06 -4.72
CA SER A 209 21.08 -9.76 -6.02
C SER A 209 22.47 -10.00 -6.62
N LEU A 210 23.39 -9.05 -6.50
CA LEU A 210 24.78 -9.19 -6.96
C LEU A 210 25.55 -10.24 -6.13
N ALA A 211 25.42 -10.22 -4.81
CA ALA A 211 26.04 -11.23 -3.94
C ALA A 211 25.53 -12.64 -4.26
N LEU A 212 24.24 -12.76 -4.59
CA LEU A 212 23.62 -14.02 -4.99
C LEU A 212 24.12 -14.54 -6.34
N SER A 213 24.26 -13.64 -7.31
CA SER A 213 24.78 -13.99 -8.64
C SER A 213 26.23 -14.51 -8.54
N ARG A 214 27.07 -13.86 -7.72
CA ARG A 214 28.47 -14.29 -7.49
C ARG A 214 28.57 -15.66 -6.83
N GLN A 215 27.70 -15.95 -5.86
CA GLN A 215 27.68 -17.26 -5.18
C GLN A 215 27.23 -18.40 -6.12
N ALA A 216 26.30 -18.13 -7.04
CA ALA A 216 25.86 -19.10 -8.04
C ALA A 216 27.00 -19.46 -9.01
N THR A 217 27.72 -18.46 -9.52
CA THR A 217 28.88 -18.68 -10.42
C THR A 217 30.02 -19.44 -9.75
N THR A 218 30.29 -19.21 -8.45
CA THR A 218 31.30 -19.98 -7.72
C THR A 218 30.87 -21.43 -7.45
N ALA A 219 29.57 -21.68 -7.28
CA ALA A 219 29.04 -23.03 -7.04
C ALA A 219 29.01 -23.88 -8.32
N GLU A 220 28.79 -23.27 -9.49
CA GLU A 220 28.88 -23.96 -10.80
C GLU A 220 30.32 -24.27 -11.21
N GLY A 221 31.28 -23.40 -10.89
CA GLY A 221 32.71 -23.67 -11.14
C GLY A 221 33.36 -24.67 -10.18
N SER A 222 32.61 -25.19 -9.21
CA SER A 222 33.08 -26.16 -8.20
C SER A 222 32.46 -27.56 -8.36
N ARG A 223 31.67 -27.80 -9.42
CA ARG A 223 31.18 -29.15 -9.75
C ARG A 223 32.22 -29.84 -10.66
N PRO A 224 32.79 -30.98 -10.24
CA PRO A 224 33.73 -31.75 -11.04
C PRO A 224 33.10 -32.34 -12.31
#